data_AF-T1C7L1-F1
#
_entry.id   AF-T1C7L1-F1
#
_cell.length_a   1.000
_cell.length_b   1.000
_cell.length_c   1.000
_cell.angle_alpha   90.00
_cell.angle_beta   90.00
_cell.angle_gamma   90.00
#
_symmetry.space_group_name_H-M   'P 1'
#
loop_
_entity.id
_entity.type
_entity.pdbx_description
1 polymer ?
#
loop_
_entity_poly.entity_id
_entity_poly.type
_entity_poly.pdbx_seq_one_letter_code
_entity_poly.pdbx_strand_id
1 'polypeptide(L)' 'FHGLHVLFGVFWILLLLFQSLKHGINEDRTTKVFVASLYWHFVDVVWVVIFTLVYLAGKVG' A
#
# COMPACT_ATOMS: atom_id res chain seq x y z
N PHE A 1 -6.82 13.90 4.58
CA PHE A 1 -5.55 13.20 4.82
C PHE A 1 -5.55 11.74 4.37
N HIS A 2 -6.63 10.98 4.55
CA HIS A 2 -6.69 9.57 4.10
C HIS A 2 -6.46 9.38 2.59
N GLY A 3 -7.15 10.13 1.72
CA GLY A 3 -6.92 10.03 0.27
C GLY A 3 -5.50 10.40 -0.17
N LEU A 4 -4.81 11.27 0.59
CA LEU A 4 -3.42 11.65 0.37
C LEU A 4 -2.45 10.52 0.73
N HIS A 5 -2.76 9.78 1.81
CA HIS A 5 -2.03 8.58 2.21
C HIS A 5 -2.17 7.46 1.16
N VAL A 6 -3.40 7.23 0.65
CA VAL A 6 -3.65 6.24 -0.42
C VAL A 6 -2.93 6.65 -1.71
N LEU A 7 -3.02 7.92 -2.11
CA LEU A 7 -2.30 8.44 -3.28
C LEU A 7 -0.79 8.25 -3.15
N PHE A 8 -0.21 8.48 -1.97
CA PHE A 8 1.23 8.38 -1.76
C PHE A 8 1.77 6.97 -2.03
N GLY A 9 1.11 5.91 -1.53
CA GLY A 9 1.63 4.57 -1.80
C GLY A 9 1.13 3.90 -3.06
N VAL A 10 0.02 4.34 -3.66
CA VAL A 10 -0.25 4.03 -5.07
C VAL A 10 0.90 4.56 -5.94
N PHE A 11 1.35 5.79 -5.68
CA PHE A 11 2.49 6.38 -6.39
C PHE A 11 3.79 5.61 -6.11
N TRP A 12 4.01 5.18 -4.85
CA TRP A 12 5.18 4.38 -4.47
C TRP A 12 5.24 3.02 -5.19
N ILE A 13 4.11 2.29 -5.25
CA ILE A 13 4.02 1.01 -5.96
C ILE A 13 4.21 1.20 -7.46
N LEU A 14 3.61 2.25 -8.06
CA LEU A 14 3.81 2.57 -9.47
C LEU A 14 5.27 2.88 -9.80
N LEU A 15 5.99 3.61 -8.94
CA LEU A 15 7.42 3.89 -9.12
C LEU A 15 8.28 2.62 -9.05
N LEU A 16 7.97 1.71 -8.12
CA LEU A 16 8.65 0.41 -8.01
C LEU A 16 8.36 -0.49 -9.23
N LEU A 17 7.11 -0.48 -9.71
CA LEU A 17 6.71 -1.20 -10.93
C LEU A 17 7.44 -0.65 -12.16
N PHE A 18 7.49 0.67 -12.31
CA PHE A 18 8.17 1.33 -13.43
C PHE A 18 9.68 1.09 -13.41
N GLN A 19 10.30 1.09 -12.22
CA GLN A 19 11.71 0.70 -12.05
C GLN A 19 11.97 -0.76 -12.42
N SER A 20 11.06 -1.67 -12.07
CA SER A 20 11.14 -3.09 -12.40
C SER A 20 11.05 -3.32 -13.91
N LEU A 21 10.12 -2.63 -14.59
CA LEU A 21 9.94 -2.70 -16.05
C LEU A 21 11.13 -2.14 -16.83
N LYS A 22 11.79 -1.08 -16.33
CA LYS A 22 12.86 -0.39 -17.07
C LYS A 22 14.23 -1.06 -16.99
N HIS A 23 14.53 -1.80 -15.93
CA HIS A 23 15.88 -2.34 -15.68
C HIS A 23 15.98 -3.88 -15.71
N GLY A 24 14.87 -4.58 -15.94
CA GLY A 24 14.84 -6.04 -15.91
C GLY A 24 14.87 -6.61 -14.49
N ILE A 25 14.22 -7.77 -14.33
CA ILE A 25 14.03 -8.46 -13.05
C ILE A 25 15.39 -8.99 -12.57
N ASN A 26 16.03 -8.26 -11.67
CA ASN A 26 17.17 -8.75 -10.89
C ASN A 26 16.61 -9.33 -9.58
N GLU A 27 17.03 -10.53 -9.17
CA GLU A 27 16.51 -11.23 -7.98
C GLU A 27 16.51 -10.35 -6.71
N ASP A 28 17.52 -9.50 -6.55
CA ASP A 28 17.62 -8.57 -5.43
C ASP A 28 16.51 -7.50 -5.39
N ARG A 29 16.04 -7.05 -6.56
CA ARG A 29 14.94 -6.06 -6.66
C ARG A 29 13.58 -6.71 -6.49
N THR A 30 13.41 -7.95 -6.92
CA THR A 30 12.17 -8.72 -6.71
C THR A 30 11.84 -8.82 -5.22
N THR A 31 12.85 -9.09 -4.38
CA THR A 31 12.69 -9.12 -2.92
C THR A 31 12.26 -7.77 -2.36
N LYS A 32 12.84 -6.66 -2.85
CA LYS A 32 12.46 -5.29 -2.43
C LYS A 32 11.01 -4.95 -2.79
N VAL A 33 10.57 -5.34 -3.98
CA VAL A 33 9.17 -5.17 -4.42
C VAL A 33 8.24 -6.04 -3.58
N PHE A 34 8.62 -7.28 -3.28
CA PHE A 34 7.84 -8.18 -2.44
C PHE A 34 7.63 -7.62 -1.02
N VAL A 35 8.71 -7.20 -0.36
CA VAL A 35 8.64 -6.57 0.97
C VAL A 35 7.81 -5.29 0.95
N ALA A 36 7.97 -4.45 -0.07
CA ALA A 36 7.16 -3.23 -0.21
C ALA A 36 5.68 -3.54 -0.41
N SER A 37 5.35 -4.57 -1.20
CA SER A 37 3.97 -5.01 -1.41
C SER A 37 3.33 -5.56 -0.14
N LEU A 38 4.08 -6.32 0.66
CA LEU A 38 3.63 -6.86 1.93
C LEU A 38 3.38 -5.75 2.96
N TYR A 39 4.27 -4.76 3.02
CA TYR A 39 4.10 -3.57 3.86
C TYR A 39 2.85 -2.77 3.47
N TRP A 40 2.63 -2.56 2.17
CA TRP A 40 1.45 -1.85 1.69
C TRP A 40 0.15 -2.59 2.04
N HIS A 41 0.14 -3.91 1.90
CA HIS A 41 -1.02 -4.73 2.24
C HIS A 41 -1.33 -4.69 3.74
N PHE A 42 -0.30 -4.66 4.60
CA PHE A 42 -0.48 -4.49 6.04
C PHE A 42 -1.14 -3.14 6.38
N VAL A 43 -0.69 -2.05 5.75
CA VAL A 43 -1.27 -0.72 5.94
C VAL A 43 -2.73 -0.67 5.47
N ASP A 44 -3.06 -1.31 4.34
CA ASP A 44 -4.42 -1.42 3.82
C ASP A 44 -5.37 -2.13 4.80
N VAL A 45 -4.94 -3.28 5.35
CA VAL A 45 -5.72 -4.04 6.33
C VAL A 45 -5.97 -3.25 7.61
N VAL A 46 -4.92 -2.65 8.18
CA VAL A 46 -5.05 -1.80 9.39
C VAL A 46 -6.02 -0.65 9.12
N TRP A 47 -5.96 -0.07 7.93
CA TRP A 47 -6.84 1.02 7.57
C TRP A 47 -8.31 0.59 7.48
N VAL A 48 -8.61 -0.53 6.83
CA VAL A 48 -9.97 -1.10 6.77
C VAL A 48 -10.54 -1.36 8.17
N VAL A 49 -9.72 -1.88 9.08
CA VAL A 49 -10.12 -2.13 10.47
C VAL A 49 -10.46 -0.83 11.20
N ILE A 50 -9.59 0.18 11.13
CA ILE A 50 -9.84 1.49 11.75
C ILE A 50 -11.09 2.14 11.17
N PHE A 51 -11.28 2.09 9.84
CA PHE A 51 -12.45 2.67 9.20
C PHE A 51 -13.73 1.97 9.66
N THR A 52 -13.71 0.65 9.75
CA THR A 52 -14.88 -0.14 10.19
C THR A 52 -15.21 0.15 11.66
N LEU A 53 -14.22 0.14 12.55
CA LEU A 53 -14.42 0.33 13.98
C LEU A 53 -14.75 1.78 14.36
N VAL A 54 -14.11 2.76 13.75
CA VAL A 54 -14.27 4.17 14.13
C VAL A 54 -15.40 4.84 13.37
N TYR A 55 -15.53 4.59 12.07
CA TYR A 55 -16.48 5.31 11.23
C TYR A 55 -17.79 4.56 10.99
N LEU A 56 -17.77 3.22 10.88
CA LEU A 56 -19.00 2.43 10.70
C LEU A 56 -19.69 2.14 12.03
N ALA A 57 -18.96 1.61 13.01
CA ALA A 57 -19.54 1.30 14.32
C ALA A 57 -19.96 2.56 15.10
N GLY A 58 -19.29 3.70 14.87
CA GLY A 58 -19.66 5.00 15.45
C GLY A 58 -20.85 5.71 14.79
N LYS A 59 -21.28 5.30 13.57
CA LYS A 59 -22.46 5.85 12.89
C LYS A 59 -23.74 5.02 13.08
N VAL A 60 -23.64 3.81 13.64
CA VAL A 60 -24.78 2.99 14.05
C VAL A 60 -25.07 3.27 15.53
N GLY A 61 -25.38 4.54 15.82
CA GLY A 61 -25.74 5.05 17.14
C GLY A 61 -26.64 6.25 17.00
#